data_AF-A0A842W306-F1
#
_entry.id   AF-A0A842W306-F1
#
_cell.length_a   1.000
_cell.length_b   1.000
_cell.length_c   1.000
_cell.angle_alpha   90.00
_cell.angle_beta   90.00
_cell.angle_gamma   90.00
#
_symmetry.space_group_name_H-M   'P 1'
#
loop_
_entity.id
_entity.type
_entity.pdbx_description
1 polymer ?
#
loop_
_entity_poly.entity_id
_entity_poly.type
_entity_poly.pdbx_seq_one_letter_code
_entity_poly.pdbx_strand_id
1 'polypeptide(L)'
;MTKIKDLRSMGREELNSKLDELRKEMIKNNAQIATGTTPKNPGQIREIKKTIARILTIVNTEAKKKEASVHTPKKSMKKTKKQTEEKING
;
A
#
# COMPACT_ATOMS: atom_id res chain seq x y z
N MET A 1 -18.06 8.87 2.75
CA MET A 1 -16.71 9.50 2.78
C MET A 1 -15.87 8.90 3.90
N THR A 2 -14.86 8.09 3.58
CA THR A 2 -13.96 7.49 4.57
C THR A 2 -13.06 8.56 5.22
N LYS A 3 -13.01 8.61 6.55
CA LYS A 3 -12.19 9.59 7.27
C LYS A 3 -10.73 9.19 7.22
N ILE A 4 -9.84 10.18 7.15
CA ILE A 4 -8.39 9.94 7.08
C ILE A 4 -7.88 9.28 8.37
N LYS A 5 -8.51 9.57 9.52
CA LYS A 5 -8.15 8.99 10.81
C LYS A 5 -8.27 7.46 10.78
N ASP A 6 -9.39 6.96 10.26
CA ASP A 6 -9.68 5.53 10.17
C ASP A 6 -8.67 4.79 9.28
N LEU A 7 -8.23 5.44 8.19
CA LEU A 7 -7.20 4.89 7.31
C LEU A 7 -5.81 4.89 7.96
N ARG A 8 -5.50 5.83 8.87
CA ARG A 8 -4.22 5.86 9.58
C ARG A 8 -4.15 4.82 10.70
N SER A 9 -5.29 4.42 11.25
CA SER A 9 -5.35 3.33 12.25
C SER A 9 -5.22 1.94 11.64
N MET A 10 -5.44 1.80 10.33
CA MET A 10 -5.28 0.51 9.63
C MET A 10 -3.81 0.12 9.46
N GLY A 11 -3.53 -1.17 9.54
CA GLY A 11 -2.22 -1.73 9.24
C GLY A 11 -1.84 -1.60 7.76
N ARG A 12 -0.55 -1.71 7.43
CA ARG A 12 -0.08 -1.61 6.03
C ARG A 12 -0.70 -2.68 5.13
N GLU A 13 -0.84 -3.90 5.63
CA GLU A 13 -1.46 -5.01 4.89
C GLU A 13 -2.96 -4.77 4.68
N GLU A 14 -3.66 -4.31 5.71
CA GLU A 14 -5.08 -3.94 5.61
C GLU A 14 -5.31 -2.81 4.59
N LEU A 15 -4.44 -1.81 4.59
CA LEU A 15 -4.48 -0.72 3.61
C LEU A 15 -4.25 -1.22 2.19
N ASN A 16 -3.35 -2.19 1.99
CA ASN A 16 -3.13 -2.80 0.68
C ASN A 16 -4.35 -3.62 0.24
N SER A 17 -4.92 -4.44 1.12
CA SER A 17 -6.14 -5.20 0.86
C SER A 17 -7.30 -4.26 0.49
N LYS A 18 -7.47 -3.16 1.23
CA LYS A 18 -8.47 -2.14 0.92
C LYS A 18 -8.24 -1.48 -0.43
N LEU A 19 -6.99 -1.25 -0.80
CA LEU A 19 -6.61 -0.67 -2.08
C LEU A 19 -7.01 -1.60 -3.24
N ASP A 20 -6.78 -2.91 -3.10
CA ASP A 20 -7.16 -3.90 -4.11
C ASP A 20 -8.67 -4.06 -4.24
N GLU A 21 -9.41 -4.02 -3.14
CA GLU A 21 -10.88 -3.95 -3.16
C GLU A 21 -11.38 -2.75 -3.96
N LEU A 22 -10.86 -1.55 -3.66
CA LEU A 22 -11.25 -0.31 -4.34
C LEU A 22 -10.91 -0.34 -5.83
N ARG A 23 -9.78 -0.94 -6.22
CA ARG A 23 -9.43 -1.14 -7.64
C ARG A 23 -10.41 -2.09 -8.34
N LYS A 24 -10.78 -3.20 -7.71
CA LYS A 24 -11.79 -4.12 -8.26
C LYS A 24 -13.13 -3.45 -8.45
N GLU A 25 -13.56 -2.66 -7.47
CA GLU A 25 -14.79 -1.88 -7.55
C GLU A 25 -14.74 -0.84 -8.68
N MET A 26 -13.59 -0.18 -8.85
CA MET A 26 -13.36 0.76 -9.95
C MET A 26 -13.50 0.10 -11.32
N ILE A 27 -12.92 -1.10 -11.50
CA ILE A 27 -13.01 -1.87 -12.75
C ILE A 27 -14.47 -2.22 -13.05
N LYS A 28 -15.24 -2.68 -12.06
CA LYS A 28 -16.67 -2.98 -12.24
C LYS A 28 -17.47 -1.75 -12.67
N ASN A 29 -17.24 -0.61 -12.04
CA ASN A 29 -17.90 0.64 -12.41
C ASN A 29 -17.51 1.10 -13.83
N ASN A 30 -16.23 1.00 -14.19
CA ASN A 30 -15.77 1.35 -15.53
C ASN A 30 -16.36 0.40 -16.60
N ALA A 31 -16.50 -0.89 -16.30
CA ALA A 31 -17.14 -1.85 -17.19
C ALA A 31 -18.61 -1.47 -17.42
N GLN A 32 -19.35 -1.11 -16.35
CA GLN A 32 -20.73 -0.65 -16.46
C GLN A 32 -20.86 0.62 -17.33
N ILE A 33 -19.92 1.56 -17.20
CA ILE A 33 -19.88 2.76 -18.04
C ILE A 33 -19.58 2.39 -19.50
N ALA A 34 -18.63 1.49 -19.72
CA ALA A 34 -18.24 1.06 -21.07
C ALA A 34 -19.38 0.36 -21.81
N THR A 35 -20.27 -0.35 -21.11
CA THR A 35 -21.47 -0.95 -21.69
C THR A 35 -22.59 0.06 -21.97
N GLY A 36 -22.38 1.35 -21.70
CA GLY A 36 -23.39 2.40 -21.88
C GLY A 36 -24.46 2.40 -20.80
N THR A 37 -24.26 1.67 -19.69
CA THR A 37 -25.23 1.61 -18.60
C THR A 37 -25.04 2.81 -17.70
N THR A 38 -26.11 3.57 -17.47
CA THR A 38 -26.08 4.71 -16.54
C THR A 38 -25.69 4.24 -15.13
N PRO A 39 -24.59 4.74 -14.55
CA PRO A 39 -24.21 4.40 -13.18
C PRO A 39 -25.25 4.91 -12.20
N LYS A 40 -25.58 4.09 -11.19
CA LYS A 40 -26.51 4.50 -10.11
C LYS A 40 -25.99 5.71 -9.33
N ASN A 41 -24.68 5.84 -9.21
CA ASN A 41 -24.03 6.96 -8.55
C ASN A 41 -22.82 7.44 -9.38
N PRO A 42 -22.96 8.52 -10.16
CA PRO A 42 -21.85 9.05 -10.96
C PRO A 42 -20.68 9.55 -10.10
N GLY A 43 -20.93 9.89 -8.83
CA GLY A 43 -19.91 10.32 -7.88
C GLY A 43 -19.04 9.18 -7.33
N GLN A 44 -19.47 7.92 -7.46
CA GLN A 44 -18.82 6.78 -6.82
C GLN A 44 -17.38 6.58 -7.31
N ILE A 45 -17.12 6.69 -8.62
CA ILE A 45 -15.76 6.60 -9.17
C ILE A 45 -14.86 7.70 -8.61
N ARG A 46 -15.40 8.91 -8.46
CA ARG A 46 -14.64 10.03 -7.89
C ARG A 46 -14.31 9.79 -6.42
N GLU A 47 -15.22 9.18 -5.66
CA GLU A 47 -14.98 8.81 -4.26
C GLU A 47 -13.94 7.69 -4.13
N ILE A 48 -14.02 6.66 -4.98
CA ILE A 48 -13.04 5.57 -5.04
C ILE A 48 -11.64 6.13 -5.35
N LYS A 49 -11.51 6.97 -6.39
CA LYS A 49 -10.24 7.63 -6.76
C LYS A 49 -9.64 8.43 -5.59
N LYS A 50 -10.47 9.22 -4.90
CA LYS A 50 -10.04 10.00 -3.73
C LYS A 50 -9.57 9.10 -2.58
N THR A 51 -10.26 7.98 -2.38
CA THR A 51 -9.92 7.03 -1.30
C THR A 51 -8.60 6.33 -1.59
N ILE A 52 -8.39 5.86 -2.83
CA ILE A 52 -7.10 5.30 -3.28
C ILE A 52 -5.96 6.30 -3.08
N ALA A 53 -6.15 7.57 -3.51
CA ALA A 53 -5.14 8.61 -3.35
C ALA A 53 -4.77 8.85 -1.87
N ARG A 54 -5.75 8.84 -0.96
CA ARG A 54 -5.50 8.96 0.48
C ARG A 54 -4.71 7.78 1.04
N ILE A 55 -5.06 6.55 0.67
CA ILE A 55 -4.34 5.35 1.10
C ILE A 55 -2.88 5.42 0.63
N LEU A 56 -2.64 5.70 -0.65
CA LEU A 56 -1.30 5.84 -1.21
C LEU A 56 -0.49 6.94 -0.51
N THR A 57 -1.14 8.06 -0.19
CA THR A 57 -0.51 9.15 0.56
C THR A 57 -0.07 8.68 1.94
N ILE A 58 -0.94 8.00 2.68
CA ILE A 58 -0.63 7.48 4.02
C ILE A 58 0.55 6.52 3.95
N VAL A 59 0.49 5.52 3.05
CA VAL A 59 1.57 4.54 2.87
C VAL A 59 2.91 5.22 2.56
N ASN A 60 2.92 6.21 1.67
CA ASN A 60 4.14 6.95 1.33
C ASN A 60 4.65 7.82 2.49
N THR A 61 3.76 8.47 3.25
CA THR A 61 4.18 9.29 4.40
C THR A 61 4.77 8.43 5.52
N GLU A 62 4.22 7.25 5.77
CA GLU A 62 4.74 6.31 6.77
C GLU A 62 6.08 5.70 6.33
N ALA A 63 6.24 5.42 5.02
CA ALA A 63 7.53 5.01 4.47
C ALA A 63 8.62 6.09 4.65
N LYS A 64 8.31 7.36 4.34
CA LYS A 64 9.27 8.47 4.52
C LYS A 64 9.66 8.70 5.99
N LYS A 65 8.73 8.53 6.94
CA LYS A 65 9.06 8.59 8.37
C LYS A 65 10.03 7.48 8.79
N LYS A 66 9.88 6.27 8.25
CA LYS A 66 10.84 5.17 8.48
C LYS A 66 12.20 5.48 7.88
N GLU A 67 12.29 6.10 6.71
CA GLU A 67 13.59 6.43 6.10
C GLU A 67 14.30 7.58 6.83
N ALA A 68 13.56 8.58 7.31
CA ALA A 68 14.11 9.67 8.11
C ALA A 68 14.69 9.21 9.46
N SER A 69 14.14 8.14 10.07
CA SER A 69 14.70 7.56 11.30
C SER A 69 15.90 6.63 11.06
N VAL A 70 16.13 6.19 9.81
CA VAL A 70 17.22 5.29 9.43
C VAL A 70 18.49 6.06 9.00
N HIS A 71 18.40 7.35 8.65
CA HIS A 71 19.54 8.20 8.24
C HIS A 71 20.33 8.85 9.39
N THR A 72 20.37 8.26 10.59
CA THR A 72 21.53 8.52 11.47
C THR A 72 22.75 7.81 10.86
N PRO A 73 23.92 8.45 10.74
CA PRO A 73 25.07 7.84 10.07
C PRO A 73 25.56 6.66 10.93
N LYS A 74 25.12 5.44 10.62
CA LYS A 74 25.60 4.20 11.24
C LYS A 74 27.02 3.91 10.76
N LYS A 75 27.98 4.64 11.34
CA LYS A 75 29.38 4.20 11.45
C LYS A 75 29.40 2.98 12.38
N SER A 76 30.03 1.91 11.92
CA SER A 76 30.43 0.70 12.67
C SER A 76 29.38 -0.42 12.91
N MET A 77 29.59 -1.54 12.21
CA MET A 77 29.74 -2.93 12.72
C MET A 77 29.75 -3.84 11.48
N LYS A 78 30.92 -4.19 10.90
CA LYS A 78 31.73 -5.39 11.23
C LYS A 78 30.85 -6.61 11.56
N LYS A 79 31.05 -7.83 11.09
CA LYS A 79 31.95 -8.50 10.12
C LYS A 79 31.53 -9.98 10.26
N THR A 80 31.42 -10.71 9.16
CA THR A 80 31.76 -12.15 9.00
C THR A 80 31.10 -13.28 9.82
N LYS A 81 30.78 -14.34 9.05
CA LYS A 81 30.79 -15.79 9.34
C LYS A 81 29.61 -16.39 10.12
N LYS A 82 28.86 -17.28 9.47
CA LYS A 82 29.03 -18.75 9.56
C LYS A 82 27.90 -19.46 8.80
N GLN A 83 28.23 -20.10 7.66
CA GLN A 83 27.52 -21.25 7.07
C GLN A 83 28.24 -21.68 5.77
N THR A 84 29.44 -22.23 5.92
CA THR A 84 30.15 -23.04 4.91
C THR A 84 30.85 -24.17 5.65
N GLU A 85 30.07 -25.07 6.24
CA GLU A 85 30.55 -26.32 6.84
C GLU A 85 29.42 -27.36 6.69
N GLU A 86 29.21 -27.92 5.49
CA GLU A 86 28.49 -29.22 5.35
C GLU A 86 28.55 -29.89 3.96
N LYS A 87 29.59 -29.65 3.14
CA LYS A 87 29.78 -30.38 1.87
C LYS A 87 31.22 -30.80 1.58
N ILE A 88 31.94 -31.25 2.61
CA ILE A 88 33.17 -32.02 2.43
C ILE A 88 33.15 -33.18 3.43
N ASN A 89 32.30 -34.16 3.14
CA ASN A 89 32.50 -35.56 3.51
C ASN A 89 31.65 -36.38 2.53
N GLY A 90 32.30 -36.76 1.45
CA GLY A 90 31.80 -37.48 0.29
C GLY A 90 32.91 -37.55 -0.74
#